data_AF-A0A4Y8UQ15-F1
#
_entry.id   AF-A0A4Y8UQ15-F1
#
_cell.length_a   1.000
_cell.length_b   1.000
_cell.length_c   1.000
_cell.angle_alpha   90.00
_cell.angle_beta   90.00
_cell.angle_gamma   90.00
#
_symmetry.space_group_name_H-M   'P 1'
#
loop_
_entity.id
_entity.type
_entity.pdbx_description
1 polymer ?
#
loop_
_entity_poly.entity_id
_entity_poly.type
_entity_poly.pdbx_seq_one_letter_code
_entity_poly.pdbx_strand_id
1 'polypeptide(L)'
;ELAVRHVEIPEQVVQVGDDVFVKVIDIDLERRRISLSLKQANEGFDPESEDFDPALYGMAAEYDEQGNYKYPEGFDPTTNEWLEGFEAQREAWEAQYAAAHERWEAHRKQVAAAAQADLDAQNSDTGASTSGGGGGAIPSTYSSATEEATGTLASDEALAALREKLTGN
;
A
#
# COMPACT_ATOMS: atom_id res chain seq x y z
N GLU A 1 -14.84 -1.54 9.03
CA GLU A 1 -14.19 -0.32 9.61
C GLU A 1 -13.28 0.30 8.54
N LEU A 2 -13.05 1.61 8.57
CA LEU A 2 -12.38 2.34 7.48
C LEU A 2 -10.91 2.68 7.74
N ALA A 3 -10.57 3.29 8.87
CA ALA A 3 -9.20 3.69 9.19
C ALA A 3 -8.89 3.51 10.68
N VAL A 4 -7.61 3.62 11.04
CA VAL A 4 -7.16 3.62 12.45
C VAL A 4 -7.60 4.91 13.14
N ARG A 5 -7.51 6.04 12.44
CA ARG A 5 -8.02 7.33 12.90
C ARG A 5 -9.55 7.37 12.95
N HIS A 6 -10.08 8.31 13.74
CA HIS A 6 -11.49 8.64 13.68
C HIS A 6 -11.82 9.24 12.31
N VAL A 7 -12.91 8.77 11.71
CA VAL A 7 -13.39 9.19 10.39
C VAL A 7 -14.81 9.68 10.58
N GLU A 8 -15.04 10.98 10.35
CA GLU A 8 -16.38 11.58 10.47
C GLU A 8 -17.22 11.32 9.22
N ILE A 9 -16.56 11.32 8.04
CA ILE A 9 -17.21 11.16 6.74
C ILE A 9 -16.40 10.13 5.93
N PRO A 10 -17.03 9.10 5.34
CA PRO A 10 -16.33 8.05 4.59
C PRO A 10 -15.51 8.59 3.41
N GLU A 11 -15.94 9.72 2.83
CA GLU A 11 -15.26 10.45 1.75
C GLU A 11 -13.83 10.91 2.11
N GLN A 12 -13.50 10.99 3.41
CA GLN A 12 -12.14 11.29 3.89
C GLN A 12 -11.16 10.12 3.72
N VAL A 13 -11.65 8.92 3.37
CA VAL A 13 -10.83 7.71 3.24
C VAL A 13 -10.99 7.07 1.87
N VAL A 14 -12.21 7.10 1.31
CA VAL A 14 -12.52 6.45 0.03
C VAL A 14 -13.46 7.32 -0.80
N GLN A 15 -13.28 7.33 -2.12
CA GLN A 15 -14.17 7.98 -3.07
C GLN A 15 -14.93 6.95 -3.91
N VAL A 16 -16.03 7.40 -4.52
CA VAL A 16 -16.79 6.55 -5.44
C VAL A 16 -15.96 6.32 -6.69
N GLY A 17 -15.69 5.06 -6.99
CA GLY A 17 -14.85 4.64 -8.12
C GLY A 17 -13.44 4.20 -7.72
N ASP A 18 -13.06 4.32 -6.44
CA ASP A 18 -11.76 3.85 -5.97
C ASP A 18 -11.73 2.32 -5.88
N ASP A 19 -10.66 1.74 -6.43
CA ASP A 19 -10.30 0.34 -6.22
C ASP A 19 -9.52 0.21 -4.91
N VAL A 20 -10.14 -0.43 -3.91
CA VAL A 20 -9.55 -0.61 -2.57
C VAL A 20 -9.49 -2.07 -2.16
N PHE A 21 -8.38 -2.46 -1.54
CA PHE A 21 -8.17 -3.75 -0.93
C PHE A 21 -8.75 -3.76 0.48
N VAL A 22 -9.68 -4.67 0.73
CA VAL A 22 -10.35 -4.82 2.02
C VAL A 22 -10.29 -6.26 2.48
N LYS A 23 -10.25 -6.47 3.79
CA LYS A 23 -10.32 -7.78 4.39
C LYS A 23 -11.77 -8.14 4.66
N VAL A 24 -12.17 -9.35 4.28
CA VAL A 24 -13.45 -9.93 4.67
C VAL A 24 -13.36 -10.34 6.14
N ILE A 25 -14.23 -9.78 6.98
CA ILE A 25 -14.21 -10.05 8.43
C ILE A 25 -15.32 -11.00 8.87
N ASP A 26 -16.46 -10.98 8.18
CA ASP A 26 -17.61 -11.81 8.52
C ASP A 26 -18.52 -11.99 7.30
N ILE A 27 -19.14 -13.17 7.20
CA ILE A 27 -20.06 -13.52 6.12
C ILE A 27 -21.34 -14.08 6.76
N ASP A 28 -22.42 -13.32 6.67
CA ASP A 28 -23.74 -13.69 7.14
C ASP A 28 -24.61 -14.11 5.94
N LEU A 29 -24.68 -15.41 5.69
CA LEU A 29 -25.43 -15.98 4.56
C LEU A 29 -26.95 -15.86 4.74
N GLU A 30 -27.44 -15.89 5.97
CA GLU A 30 -28.87 -15.77 6.27
C GLU A 30 -29.40 -14.39 5.90
N ARG A 31 -28.65 -13.35 6.28
CA ARG A 31 -29.00 -11.95 5.99
C ARG A 31 -28.38 -11.43 4.68
N ARG A 32 -27.63 -12.28 3.97
CA ARG A 32 -26.90 -11.94 2.73
C ARG A 32 -26.02 -10.71 2.89
N ARG A 33 -25.31 -10.61 4.01
CA ARG A 33 -24.42 -9.49 4.35
C ARG A 33 -22.98 -9.97 4.42
N ILE A 34 -22.07 -9.21 3.82
CA ILE A 34 -20.62 -9.39 3.95
C ILE A 34 -20.08 -8.17 4.67
N SER A 35 -19.34 -8.42 5.74
CA SER A 35 -18.67 -7.38 6.51
C SER A 35 -17.24 -7.24 6.01
N LEU A 36 -16.85 -6.00 5.70
CA LEU A 36 -15.54 -5.67 5.13
C LEU A 36 -14.80 -4.68 6.04
N SER A 37 -13.47 -4.80 6.10
CA SER A 37 -12.62 -3.89 6.86
C SER A 37 -11.41 -3.48 6.05
N LEU A 38 -11.30 -2.17 5.80
CA LEU A 38 -10.13 -1.54 5.17
C LEU A 38 -9.00 -1.42 6.20
N LYS A 39 -9.33 -1.03 7.43
CA LYS A 39 -8.39 -0.95 8.55
C LYS A 39 -7.64 -2.27 8.77
N GLN A 40 -8.36 -3.39 8.86
CA GLN A 40 -7.74 -4.69 9.11
C GLN A 40 -6.97 -5.24 7.90
N ALA A 41 -7.25 -4.76 6.69
CA ALA A 41 -6.42 -5.06 5.51
C ALA A 41 -5.06 -4.39 5.65
N ASN A 42 -5.05 -3.11 6.05
CA ASN A 42 -3.84 -2.32 6.19
C ASN A 42 -3.00 -2.71 7.42
N GLU A 43 -3.61 -2.94 8.59
CA GLU A 43 -2.88 -3.30 9.82
C GLU A 43 -2.23 -4.69 9.76
N GLY A 44 -2.83 -5.61 9.00
CA GLY A 44 -2.33 -6.98 8.85
C GLY A 44 -1.22 -7.12 7.80
N PHE A 45 -0.84 -6.02 7.14
CA PHE A 45 0.08 -6.01 6.01
C PHE A 45 1.26 -5.09 6.30
N ASP A 46 2.48 -5.63 6.26
CA ASP A 46 3.68 -4.82 6.34
C ASP A 46 4.07 -4.33 4.93
N PRO A 47 3.98 -3.02 4.63
CA PRO A 47 4.28 -2.50 3.30
C PRO A 47 5.76 -2.58 2.94
N GLU A 48 6.66 -2.77 3.91
CA GLU A 48 8.09 -2.91 3.65
C GLU A 48 8.51 -4.38 3.46
N SER A 49 7.61 -5.33 3.76
CA SER A 49 7.87 -6.75 3.55
C SER A 49 7.89 -7.11 2.05
N GLU A 50 8.83 -7.98 1.67
CA GLU A 50 8.88 -8.60 0.33
C GLU A 50 8.06 -9.90 0.27
N ASP A 51 7.35 -10.22 1.35
CA ASP A 51 6.56 -11.43 1.49
C ASP A 51 5.27 -11.32 0.67
N PHE A 52 5.36 -11.73 -0.59
CA PHE A 52 4.22 -11.86 -1.49
C PHE A 52 3.60 -13.25 -1.37
N ASP A 53 2.36 -13.32 -0.85
CA ASP A 53 1.53 -14.53 -0.87
C ASP A 53 0.49 -14.43 -2.00
N PRO A 54 0.68 -15.12 -3.15
CA PRO A 54 -0.26 -15.10 -4.26
C PRO A 54 -1.68 -15.56 -3.88
N ALA A 55 -1.82 -16.43 -2.87
CA ALA A 55 -3.12 -16.97 -2.46
C ALA A 55 -4.06 -15.90 -1.93
N LEU A 56 -3.52 -14.86 -1.27
CA LEU A 56 -4.30 -13.72 -0.79
C LEU A 56 -4.78 -12.80 -1.91
N TYR A 57 -4.14 -12.84 -3.09
CA TYR A 57 -4.41 -11.95 -4.22
C TYR A 57 -5.06 -12.64 -5.42
N GLY A 58 -5.68 -13.81 -5.20
CA GLY A 58 -6.51 -14.50 -6.19
C GLY A 58 -5.86 -15.71 -6.85
N MET A 59 -4.69 -16.13 -6.39
CA MET A 59 -4.02 -17.38 -6.81
C MET A 59 -4.07 -18.41 -5.68
N ALA A 60 -5.28 -18.76 -5.25
CA ALA A 60 -5.47 -19.69 -4.13
C ALA A 60 -4.70 -20.99 -4.39
N ALA A 61 -3.84 -21.36 -3.43
CA ALA A 61 -3.13 -22.62 -3.47
C ALA A 61 -4.14 -23.78 -3.41
N GLU A 62 -4.14 -24.63 -4.44
CA GLU A 62 -4.86 -25.89 -4.39
C GLU A 62 -4.02 -26.92 -3.65
N TYR A 63 -4.66 -27.71 -2.79
CA TYR A 63 -4.02 -28.81 -2.07
C TYR A 63 -4.73 -30.12 -2.40
N ASP A 64 -3.98 -31.21 -2.49
CA ASP A 64 -4.53 -32.56 -2.68
C ASP A 64 -5.19 -33.10 -1.39
N GLU A 65 -5.78 -34.31 -1.46
CA GLU A 65 -6.40 -34.98 -0.30
C GLU A 65 -5.40 -35.35 0.81
N GLN A 66 -4.10 -35.28 0.52
CA GLN A 66 -3.00 -35.52 1.46
C GLN A 66 -2.44 -34.22 2.04
N GLY A 67 -2.95 -33.05 1.60
CA GLY A 67 -2.52 -31.73 2.06
C GLY A 67 -1.26 -31.20 1.37
N ASN A 68 -0.80 -31.81 0.28
CA ASN A 68 0.34 -31.30 -0.48
C ASN A 68 -0.11 -30.25 -1.50
N TYR A 69 0.76 -29.27 -1.79
CA TYR A 69 0.50 -28.25 -2.80
C TYR A 69 0.36 -28.89 -4.19
N LYS A 70 -0.73 -28.60 -4.86
CA LYS A 70 -1.01 -29.04 -6.22
C LYS A 70 -0.41 -28.04 -7.20
N TYR A 71 0.68 -28.45 -7.84
CA TYR A 71 1.30 -27.66 -8.88
C TYR A 71 0.39 -27.52 -10.11
N PRO A 72 0.55 -26.43 -10.88
CA PRO A 72 -0.16 -26.25 -12.14
C PRO A 72 0.05 -27.42 -13.10
N GLU A 73 -0.95 -27.72 -13.91
CA GLU A 73 -0.85 -28.77 -14.92
C GLU A 73 0.26 -28.44 -15.93
N GLY A 74 1.22 -29.35 -16.10
CA GLY A 74 2.38 -29.15 -16.95
C GLY A 74 3.61 -28.60 -16.23
N PHE A 75 3.55 -28.31 -14.93
CA PHE A 75 4.73 -28.00 -14.10
C PHE A 75 5.23 -29.27 -13.40
N ASP A 76 6.50 -29.61 -13.61
CA ASP A 76 7.15 -30.73 -12.90
C ASP A 76 7.88 -30.21 -11.66
N PRO A 77 7.42 -30.55 -10.43
CA PRO A 77 8.06 -30.07 -9.20
C PRO A 77 9.43 -30.71 -8.92
N THR A 78 9.77 -31.81 -9.58
CA THR A 78 11.07 -32.49 -9.38
C THR A 78 12.19 -31.76 -10.12
N THR A 79 11.89 -31.27 -11.32
CA THR A 79 12.81 -30.52 -12.18
C THR A 79 12.63 -29.01 -12.04
N ASN A 80 11.51 -28.58 -11.46
CA ASN A 80 11.11 -27.18 -11.32
C ASN A 80 10.98 -26.47 -12.69
N GLU A 81 10.55 -27.22 -13.70
CA GLU A 81 10.41 -26.77 -15.08
C GLU A 81 9.01 -27.06 -15.63
N TRP A 82 8.60 -26.26 -16.62
CA TRP A 82 7.39 -26.51 -17.40
C TRP A 82 7.68 -27.52 -18.51
N LEU A 83 6.77 -28.47 -18.70
CA LEU A 83 6.81 -29.44 -19.78
C LEU A 83 6.54 -28.77 -21.14
N GLU A 84 7.25 -29.20 -22.17
CA GLU A 84 7.03 -28.76 -23.55
C GLU A 84 5.62 -29.13 -24.03
N GLY A 85 4.91 -28.19 -24.66
CA GLY A 85 3.51 -28.35 -25.09
C GLY A 85 2.46 -27.83 -24.10
N PHE A 86 2.87 -27.34 -22.92
CA PHE A 86 2.00 -26.70 -21.91
C PHE A 86 2.19 -25.17 -21.85
N GLU A 87 2.62 -24.54 -22.94
CA GLU A 87 2.92 -23.10 -22.98
C GLU A 87 1.68 -22.25 -22.70
N ALA A 88 0.50 -22.70 -23.13
CA ALA A 88 -0.75 -21.99 -22.86
C ALA A 88 -1.11 -22.02 -21.36
N GLN A 89 -0.89 -23.14 -20.68
CA GLN A 89 -1.10 -23.27 -19.23
C GLN A 89 -0.07 -22.44 -18.47
N ARG A 90 1.19 -22.43 -18.93
CA ARG A 90 2.24 -21.57 -18.38
C ARG A 90 1.86 -20.10 -18.51
N GLU A 91 1.49 -19.66 -19.71
CA GLU A 91 1.11 -18.27 -19.97
C GLU A 91 -0.09 -17.84 -19.12
N ALA A 92 -1.12 -18.70 -19.00
CA ALA A 92 -2.26 -18.43 -18.15
C ALA A 92 -1.88 -18.33 -16.67
N TRP A 93 -1.03 -19.22 -16.17
CA TRP A 93 -0.53 -19.19 -14.80
C TRP A 93 0.33 -17.96 -14.53
N GLU A 94 1.26 -17.63 -15.43
CA GLU A 94 2.12 -16.45 -15.37
C GLU A 94 1.29 -15.16 -15.39
N ALA A 95 0.25 -15.10 -16.24
CA ALA A 95 -0.65 -13.96 -16.31
C ALA A 95 -1.45 -13.78 -15.00
N GLN A 96 -1.94 -14.86 -14.41
CA GLN A 96 -2.64 -14.78 -13.13
C GLN A 96 -1.68 -14.40 -11.99
N TYR A 97 -0.45 -14.93 -11.99
CA TYR A 97 0.60 -14.54 -11.05
C TYR A 97 0.95 -13.06 -11.19
N ALA A 98 1.13 -12.55 -12.40
CA ALA A 98 1.40 -11.15 -12.67
C ALA A 98 0.25 -10.24 -12.19
N ALA A 99 -1.00 -10.63 -12.45
CA ALA A 99 -2.17 -9.90 -11.96
C ALA A 99 -2.26 -9.93 -10.42
N ALA A 100 -1.94 -11.04 -9.77
CA ALA A 100 -1.88 -11.14 -8.31
C ALA A 100 -0.76 -10.24 -7.74
N HIS A 101 0.39 -10.19 -8.41
CA HIS A 101 1.50 -9.33 -8.03
C HIS A 101 1.14 -7.84 -8.16
N GLU A 102 0.50 -7.45 -9.26
CA GLU A 102 -0.01 -6.09 -9.46
C GLU A 102 -0.99 -5.68 -8.35
N ARG A 103 -1.87 -6.59 -7.93
CA ARG A 103 -2.78 -6.37 -6.79
C ARG A 103 -2.03 -6.19 -5.48
N TRP A 104 -1.01 -7.00 -5.22
CA TRP A 104 -0.18 -6.86 -4.03
C TRP A 104 0.56 -5.52 -4.01
N GLU A 105 1.13 -5.10 -5.13
CA GLU A 105 1.77 -3.78 -5.24
C GLU A 105 0.77 -2.64 -5.02
N ALA A 106 -0.44 -2.78 -5.55
CA ALA A 106 -1.51 -1.80 -5.34
C ALA A 106 -1.95 -1.76 -3.87
N HIS A 107 -2.07 -2.91 -3.19
CA HIS A 107 -2.34 -2.95 -1.76
C HIS A 107 -1.22 -2.30 -0.94
N ARG A 108 0.05 -2.54 -1.29
CA ARG A 108 1.19 -1.85 -0.67
C ARG A 108 1.12 -0.34 -0.83
N LYS A 109 0.78 0.16 -2.03
CA LYS A 109 0.54 1.59 -2.28
C LYS A 109 -0.61 2.12 -1.43
N GLN A 110 -1.70 1.36 -1.29
CA GLN A 110 -2.82 1.73 -0.44
C GLN A 110 -2.41 1.88 1.03
N VAL A 111 -1.63 0.94 1.58
CA VAL A 111 -1.16 1.01 2.98
C VAL A 111 -0.25 2.22 3.19
N ALA A 112 0.69 2.47 2.26
CA ALA A 112 1.55 3.65 2.31
C ALA A 112 0.75 4.97 2.23
N ALA A 113 -0.25 5.04 1.33
CA ALA A 113 -1.12 6.21 1.21
C ALA A 113 -1.97 6.43 2.46
N ALA A 114 -2.50 5.36 3.06
CA ALA A 114 -3.24 5.44 4.32
C ALA A 114 -2.36 5.93 5.47
N ALA A 115 -1.12 5.45 5.58
CA ALA A 115 -0.16 5.91 6.58
C ALA A 115 0.17 7.40 6.41
N GLN A 116 0.39 7.86 5.18
CA GLN A 116 0.62 9.29 4.91
C GLN A 116 -0.61 10.14 5.27
N ALA A 117 -1.81 9.70 4.90
CA ALA A 117 -3.05 10.42 5.23
C ALA A 117 -3.27 10.54 6.74
N ASP A 118 -2.88 9.53 7.51
CA ASP A 118 -2.95 9.55 8.98
C ASP A 118 -1.93 10.55 9.58
N LEU A 119 -0.74 10.68 8.99
CA LEU A 119 0.25 11.70 9.39
C LEU A 119 -0.23 13.13 9.08
N ASP A 120 -0.79 13.35 7.90
CA ASP A 120 -1.30 14.67 7.48
C ASP A 120 -2.48 15.12 8.36
N ALA A 121 -3.35 14.19 8.77
CA ALA A 121 -4.42 14.45 9.72
C ALA A 121 -3.92 14.84 11.12
N GLN A 122 -2.81 14.26 11.60
CA GLN A 122 -2.20 14.62 12.89
C GLN A 122 -1.51 15.99 12.85
N ASN A 123 -0.88 16.33 11.73
CA ASN A 123 -0.21 17.63 11.55
C ASN A 123 -1.20 18.80 11.42
N SER A 124 -2.42 18.54 10.93
CA SER A 124 -3.45 19.57 10.80
C SER A 124 -4.15 19.91 12.13
N ASP A 125 -4.24 18.96 13.07
CA ASP A 125 -4.79 19.19 14.42
C ASP A 125 -3.85 20.01 15.33
N THR A 126 -2.54 19.88 15.13
CA THR A 126 -1.52 20.61 15.90
C THR A 126 -1.32 22.08 15.47
N GLY A 127 -1.91 22.52 14.36
CA GLY A 127 -1.84 23.90 13.87
C GLY A 127 -2.83 24.89 14.50
N ALA A 128 -3.82 24.42 15.27
CA ALA A 128 -4.93 25.24 15.75
C ALA A 128 -4.88 25.59 17.25
N SER A 129 -3.81 25.21 17.98
CA SER A 129 -3.62 25.52 19.41
C SER A 129 -2.51 26.54 19.66
N THR A 130 -2.60 27.72 19.03
CA THR A 130 -1.88 28.93 19.48
C THR A 130 -2.66 30.19 19.06
N SER A 131 -3.83 30.40 19.66
CA SER A 131 -4.43 31.73 19.75
C SER A 131 -5.27 31.84 21.02
N GLY A 132 -4.69 32.43 22.07
CA GLY A 132 -5.33 32.47 23.39
C GLY A 132 -4.58 33.24 24.48
N GLY A 133 -4.18 34.48 24.20
CA GLY A 133 -4.20 35.56 25.20
C GLY A 133 -2.94 35.84 26.04
N GLY A 134 -2.45 37.09 25.96
CA GLY A 134 -2.07 37.83 27.18
C GLY A 134 -0.67 38.43 27.29
N GLY A 135 -0.36 39.44 26.47
CA GLY A 135 0.28 40.71 26.87
C GLY A 135 1.63 40.72 27.61
N GLY A 136 2.66 41.22 26.92
CA GLY A 136 3.88 41.76 27.56
C GLY A 136 4.97 42.11 26.55
N ALA A 137 5.14 43.40 26.26
CA ALA A 137 6.03 43.93 25.24
C ALA A 137 7.53 43.90 25.61
N ILE A 138 8.40 43.67 24.62
CA ILE A 138 9.60 44.49 24.33
C ILE A 138 10.01 44.31 22.84
N PRO A 139 10.38 45.39 22.12
CA PRO A 139 10.82 45.34 20.73
C PRO A 139 12.36 45.33 20.61
N SER A 140 12.86 44.85 19.46
CA SER A 140 14.24 44.86 18.91
C SER A 140 14.72 43.44 18.66
N THR A 141 15.14 43.01 17.46
CA THR A 141 15.97 43.72 16.47
C THR A 141 15.62 43.32 15.04
N TYR A 142 15.83 44.29 14.15
CA TYR A 142 15.92 44.20 12.70
C TYR A 142 16.91 43.12 12.22
N SER A 143 16.52 42.37 11.19
CA SER A 143 17.32 42.19 9.98
C SER A 143 16.44 41.68 8.84
N SER A 144 16.26 42.57 7.87
CA SER A 144 15.91 42.41 6.45
C SER A 144 16.49 41.15 5.79
N ALA A 145 15.92 40.52 4.76
CA ALA A 145 14.76 40.84 3.92
C ALA A 145 14.43 39.64 3.00
N THR A 146 13.15 39.60 2.60
CA THR A 146 12.57 39.17 1.30
C THR A 146 12.73 37.73 0.81
N GLU A 147 11.60 37.01 0.92
CA GLU A 147 10.87 36.29 -0.15
C GLU A 147 11.66 35.59 -1.25
N GLU A 148 11.56 34.27 -1.31
CA GLU A 148 10.87 33.59 -2.42
C GLU A 148 10.26 32.26 -1.94
N ALA A 149 8.99 32.07 -2.28
CA ALA A 149 8.31 30.81 -2.19
C ALA A 149 8.74 29.93 -3.38
N THR A 150 9.54 28.90 -3.12
CA THR A 150 9.71 27.71 -3.96
C THR A 150 9.75 26.53 -2.98
N GLY A 151 8.84 25.56 -3.01
CA GLY A 151 8.51 24.77 -4.17
C GLY A 151 9.64 23.77 -4.41
N THR A 152 9.56 22.60 -3.77
CA THR A 152 10.21 21.36 -4.22
C THR A 152 11.75 21.33 -4.20
N LEU A 153 12.36 20.97 -3.06
CA LEU A 153 13.68 20.33 -3.07
C LEU A 153 13.51 18.82 -3.21
N ALA A 154 13.05 18.44 -4.40
CA ALA A 154 13.47 17.20 -5.06
C ALA A 154 15.01 17.20 -5.08
N SER A 155 15.69 16.17 -4.59
CA SER A 155 15.77 14.85 -5.22
C SER A 155 16.29 14.90 -6.67
N ASP A 156 17.34 15.69 -6.94
CA ASP A 156 18.13 15.55 -8.19
C ASP A 156 19.64 15.37 -7.94
N GLU A 157 20.21 16.02 -6.91
CA GLU A 157 21.64 15.84 -6.55
C GLU A 157 21.92 14.46 -5.93
N ALA A 158 21.00 13.95 -5.10
CA ALA A 158 21.09 12.60 -4.54
C ALA A 158 20.93 11.49 -5.62
N LEU A 159 20.22 11.78 -6.72
CA LEU A 159 20.04 10.85 -7.84
C LEU A 159 21.23 10.88 -8.81
N ALA A 160 21.90 12.03 -8.99
CA ALA A 160 23.15 12.13 -9.74
C ALA A 160 24.29 11.34 -9.08
N ALA A 161 24.42 11.42 -7.74
CA ALA A 161 25.45 10.72 -6.98
C ALA A 161 25.32 9.19 -7.03
N LEU A 162 24.11 8.64 -7.21
CA LEU A 162 23.89 7.20 -7.31
C LEU A 162 24.18 6.65 -8.72
N ARG A 163 24.02 7.47 -9.76
CA ARG A 163 24.26 7.07 -11.17
C ARG A 163 25.74 6.99 -11.52
N GLU A 164 26.58 7.83 -10.92
CA GLU A 164 28.04 7.78 -11.11
C GLU A 164 28.66 6.51 -10.50
N LYS A 165 28.09 6.01 -9.38
CA LYS A 165 28.59 4.81 -8.67
C LYS A 165 28.27 3.48 -9.36
N LEU A 166 27.37 3.46 -10.35
CA LEU A 166 26.92 2.24 -11.05
C LEU A 166 27.43 2.08 -12.48
N THR A 167 28.03 3.12 -13.07
CA THR A 167 28.63 3.05 -14.42
C THR A 167 30.15 2.97 -14.42
N GLY A 168 30.78 2.88 -13.24
CA GLY A 168 32.23 2.85 -13.10
C GLY A 168 32.70 2.02 -11.92
N ASN A 169 32.44 0.70 -11.95
CA ASN A 169 33.38 -0.35 -11.50
C ASN A 169 32.90 -1.75 -11.92
#